data_AF-A0A0M0GV39-F1
#
_entry.id   AF-A0A0M0GV39-F1
#
_cell.length_a   1.000
_cell.length_b   1.000
_cell.length_c   1.000
_cell.angle_alpha   90.00
_cell.angle_beta   90.00
_cell.angle_gamma   90.00
#
_symmetry.space_group_name_H-M   'P 1'
#
loop_
_entity.id
_entity.type
_entity.pdbx_description
1 polymer ?
#
loop_
_entity_poly.entity_id
_entity_poly.type
_entity_poly.pdbx_seq_one_letter_code
_entity_poly.pdbx_strand_id
1 'polypeptide(L)' 'MDPTKKEYLANGGDHFIVCAADQMELALDEFVDEYGEAPDVYLLAEVMQELPDWRVPETCQYSEQKPVYILI' A
#
# COMPACT_ATOMS: atom_id res chain seq x y z
N MET A 1 -1.51 -11.43 4.58
CA MET A 1 -0.66 -10.31 5.05
C MET A 1 -0.08 -10.62 6.43
N ASP A 2 1.06 -10.03 6.79
CA ASP A 2 1.60 -10.15 8.15
C ASP A 2 0.60 -9.62 9.22
N PRO A 3 0.41 -10.32 10.36
CA PRO A 3 -0.57 -9.90 11.37
C PRO A 3 -0.31 -8.51 11.97
N THR A 4 0.96 -8.12 12.14
CA THR A 4 1.32 -6.80 12.67
C THR A 4 0.97 -5.70 11.66
N LYS A 5 1.29 -5.91 10.38
CA LYS A 5 0.90 -4.96 9.32
C LYS A 5 -0.62 -4.86 9.15
N LYS A 6 -1.34 -5.98 9.32
CA LYS A 6 -2.81 -6.00 9.34
C LYS A 6 -3.38 -5.12 10.44
N GLU A 7 -2.90 -5.31 11.66
CA GLU A 7 -3.35 -4.54 12.82
C GLU A 7 -3.00 -3.05 12.67
N TYR A 8 -1.83 -2.73 12.11
CA TYR A 8 -1.44 -1.35 11.79
C TYR A 8 -2.46 -0.65 10.88
N LEU A 9 -2.81 -1.25 9.74
CA LEU A 9 -3.81 -0.69 8.83
C LEU A 9 -5.21 -0.61 9.44
N ALA A 10 -5.63 -1.65 10.18
CA ALA A 10 -6.94 -1.68 10.83
C ALA A 10 -7.13 -0.54 11.85
N ASN A 11 -6.04 -0.07 12.45
CA ASN A 11 -6.02 1.02 13.42
C ASN A 11 -5.75 2.40 12.80
N GLY A 12 -5.80 2.51 11.45
CA GLY A 12 -5.66 3.78 10.75
C GLY A 12 -4.22 4.20 10.48
N GLY A 13 -3.31 3.23 10.35
CA GLY A 13 -1.96 3.48 9.86
C GLY A 13 -1.96 4.26 8.54
N ASP A 14 -1.01 5.17 8.40
CA ASP A 14 -0.90 6.18 7.34
C ASP A 14 0.40 6.10 6.54
N HIS A 15 1.39 5.32 6.99
CA HIS A 15 2.62 5.02 6.26
C HIS A 15 2.35 3.88 5.28
N PHE A 16 1.76 4.22 4.14
CA PHE A 16 1.59 3.28 3.05
C PHE A 16 1.48 4.02 1.72
N ILE A 17 1.88 3.33 0.65
CA ILE A 17 1.69 3.79 -0.73
C ILE A 17 0.84 2.78 -1.46
N VAL A 18 -0.19 3.22 -2.17
CA VAL A 18 -0.92 2.38 -3.13
C VAL A 18 -0.57 2.77 -4.55
N CYS A 19 -0.17 1.81 -5.36
CA CYS A 19 0.31 2.08 -6.71
C CYS A 19 -0.24 1.12 -7.77
N ALA A 20 -0.27 1.59 -9.01
CA ALA A 20 -0.50 0.76 -10.18
C ALA A 20 0.75 -0.10 -10.48
N ALA A 21 0.56 -1.17 -11.24
CA ALA A 21 1.63 -2.15 -11.51
C ALA A 21 2.82 -1.58 -12.29
N ASP A 22 2.57 -0.61 -13.17
CA ASP A 22 3.57 0.06 -14.00
C ASP A 22 4.41 1.09 -13.23
N GLN A 23 3.99 1.46 -12.01
CA GLN A 23 4.65 2.46 -11.17
C GLN A 23 5.36 1.85 -9.95
N MET A 24 5.58 0.53 -9.94
CA MET A 24 6.18 -0.17 -8.80
C MET A 24 7.58 0.37 -8.44
N GLU A 25 8.45 0.57 -9.44
CA GLU A 25 9.82 1.05 -9.19
C GLU A 25 9.81 2.42 -8.51
N LEU A 26 8.98 3.35 -9.03
CA LEU A 26 8.79 4.67 -8.44
C LEU A 26 8.26 4.58 -6.99
N ALA A 27 7.30 3.70 -6.75
CA ALA A 27 6.71 3.51 -5.42
C ALA A 27 7.73 3.00 -4.40
N LEU A 28 8.59 2.06 -4.79
CA LEU A 28 9.65 1.53 -3.92
C LEU A 28 10.68 2.59 -3.56
N ASP A 29 11.14 3.37 -4.56
CA ASP A 29 12.12 4.44 -4.35
C ASP A 29 11.54 5.52 -3.43
N GLU A 30 10.31 5.99 -3.69
CA GLU A 30 9.66 7.01 -2.87
C GLU A 30 9.40 6.53 -1.44
N PHE A 31 8.99 5.28 -1.24
CA PHE A 31 8.79 4.73 0.09
C PHE A 31 10.09 4.75 0.91
N VAL A 32 11.22 4.36 0.31
CA VAL A 32 12.53 4.39 0.99
C VAL A 32 12.95 5.82 1.28
N ASP A 33 12.71 6.74 0.36
CA ASP A 33 13.03 8.16 0.54
C ASP A 33 12.17 8.81 1.66
N GLU A 34 10.89 8.45 1.76
CA GLU A 34 9.96 9.00 2.74
C GLU A 34 10.10 8.36 4.13
N TYR A 35 10.13 7.03 4.20
CA TYR A 35 10.09 6.28 5.46
C TYR A 35 11.45 5.76 5.92
N GLY A 36 12.49 5.85 5.09
CA GLY A 36 13.86 5.47 5.44
C GLY A 36 14.12 3.96 5.52
N GLU A 37 13.13 3.14 5.14
CA GLU A 37 13.23 1.67 5.12
C GLU A 37 12.56 1.08 3.88
N ALA A 38 12.92 -0.17 3.55
CA ALA A 38 12.29 -0.88 2.44
C ALA A 38 10.87 -1.31 2.84
N PRO A 39 9.87 -1.13 1.95
CA PRO A 39 8.50 -1.55 2.24
C PRO A 39 8.30 -3.06 2.13
N ASP A 40 7.30 -3.55 2.85
CA ASP A 40 6.61 -4.80 2.54
C ASP A 40 5.59 -4.55 1.42
N VAL A 41 5.58 -5.42 0.42
CA VAL A 41 4.71 -5.28 -0.76
C VAL A 41 3.62 -6.34 -0.75
N TYR A 42 2.35 -5.92 -0.86
CA TYR A 42 1.20 -6.82 -0.93
C TYR A 42 0.29 -6.50 -2.12
N LEU A 43 -0.47 -7.50 -2.56
CA LEU A 43 -1.59 -7.28 -3.48
C LEU A 43 -2.73 -6.59 -2.75
N LEU A 44 -3.19 -5.47 -3.30
CA LEU A 44 -4.24 -4.67 -2.69
C LEU A 44 -5.54 -5.46 -2.52
N ALA A 45 -5.86 -6.31 -3.50
CA ALA A 45 -7.05 -7.15 -3.48
C ALA A 45 -7.05 -8.15 -2.30
N GLU A 46 -5.89 -8.65 -1.88
CA GLU A 46 -5.77 -9.55 -0.73
C GLU A 46 -5.93 -8.79 0.58
N VAL A 47 -5.31 -7.61 0.69
CA VAL A 47 -5.45 -6.74 1.86
C VAL A 47 -6.90 -6.32 2.06
N MET A 48 -7.62 -5.95 1.00
CA MET A 48 -9.05 -5.62 1.06
C MET A 48 -9.93 -6.79 1.52
N GLN A 49 -9.59 -8.04 1.16
CA GLN A 49 -10.31 -9.22 1.67
C GLN A 49 -10.07 -9.42 3.17
N GLU A 50 -8.87 -9.10 3.64
CA GLU A 50 -8.50 -9.22 5.04
C GLU A 50 -8.99 -8.07 5.92
N LEU A 51 -9.25 -6.90 5.32
CA LEU A 51 -9.67 -5.65 5.97
C LEU A 51 -10.86 -5.01 5.23
N PRO A 52 -12.07 -5.58 5.33
CA PRO A 52 -13.23 -5.11 4.57
C PRO A 52 -13.70 -3.69 4.94
N ASP A 53 -13.41 -3.24 6.17
CA ASP A 53 -13.78 -1.92 6.67
C ASP A 53 -12.72 -0.84 6.37
N TRP A 54 -11.55 -1.24 5.87
CA TRP A 54 -10.47 -0.30 5.55
C TRP A 54 -10.77 0.41 4.22
N ARG A 55 -10.84 1.74 4.27
CA ARG A 55 -11.12 2.57 3.09
C ARG A 55 -9.82 2.81 2.31
N VAL A 56 -9.57 1.91 1.38
CA VAL A 56 -8.46 2.02 0.44
C VAL A 56 -8.61 3.22 -0.51
N PRO A 57 -7.51 3.88 -0.93
CA PRO A 57 -7.59 4.86 -2.00
C PRO A 57 -8.01 4.22 -3.32
N GLU A 58 -8.87 4.91 -4.08
CA GLU A 58 -9.45 4.38 -5.33
C GLU A 58 -8.48 4.48 -6.52
N THR A 59 -7.45 5.33 -6.41
CA THR A 59 -6.47 5.62 -7.44
C THR A 59 -5.05 5.40 -6.93
N CYS A 60 -4.16 5.04 -7.85
CA CYS A 60 -2.72 5.05 -7.63
C CYS A 60 -2.25 6.43 -7.13
N GLN A 61 -1.25 6.46 -6.27
CA GLN A 61 -0.62 7.70 -5.79
C GLN A 61 0.04 8.50 -6.93
N TYR A 62 0.52 7.80 -7.97
CA TYR A 62 1.30 8.37 -9.06
C TYR A 62 0.52 8.59 -10.35
N SER A 63 -0.69 8.06 -10.44
CA SER A 63 -1.48 8.11 -11.66
C SER A 63 -2.98 7.95 -11.38
N GLU A 64 -3.82 8.30 -12.34
CA GLU A 64 -5.27 8.10 -12.24
C GLU A 64 -5.69 6.63 -12.45
N GLN A 65 -4.73 5.71 -12.54
CA GLN A 65 -5.00 4.29 -12.73
C GLN A 65 -5.48 3.62 -11.44
N LYS A 66 -6.20 2.50 -11.59
CA LYS A 66 -6.60 1.67 -10.46
C LYS A 66 -5.36 1.07 -9.78
N PRO A 67 -5.21 1.18 -8.46
CA PRO A 67 -4.07 0.62 -7.76
C PRO A 67 -4.16 -0.91 -7.69
N VAL A 68 -3.00 -1.55 -7.72
CA VAL A 68 -2.83 -3.02 -7.70
C VAL A 68 -2.07 -3.45 -6.45
N TYR A 69 -1.12 -2.65 -5.99
CA TYR A 69 -0.24 -2.95 -4.88
C TYR A 69 -0.41 -1.95 -3.75
N ILE A 70 -0.02 -2.40 -2.56
CA ILE A 70 0.21 -1.58 -1.38
C ILE A 70 1.60 -1.87 -0.82
N LEU A 71 2.32 -0.81 -0.47
CA LEU A 71 3.63 -0.80 0.15
C LEU A 71 3.47 -0.28 1.58
N ILE A 72 4.02 -0.97 2.59
CA ILE A 72 3.81 -0.74 4.03
C ILE A 72 5.04 -1.05 4.88
#